data_AF-A0A819U6Z1-F1
#
_entry.id   AF-A0A819U6Z1-F1
#
_cell.length_a   1.000
_cell.length_b   1.000
_cell.length_c   1.000
_cell.angle_alpha   90.00
_cell.angle_beta   90.00
_cell.angle_gamma   90.00
#
_symmetry.space_group_name_H-M   'P 1'
#
loop_
_entity.id
_entity.type
_entity.pdbx_description
1 polymer ?
#
loop_
_entity_poly.entity_id
_entity_poly.type
_entity_poly.pdbx_seq_one_letter_code
_entity_poly.pdbx_strand_id
1 'polypeptide(L)'
;MNYRRIALQQAQNNIIHQQQLTKRRFDKNRSHPNFKLGDLVWLKVFLGRTKLAARYTGPTRIVQIISPVSFIVEDENLQRFQYYKQTRGGAMASAFTQVLGNIYRYEWEQDFIKHHQKHNGINGRYIDGIFMTTNHTIGEIKEELERANNKDINSKI
;
A
#
# COMPACT_ATOMS: atom_id res chain seq x y z
N MET A 1 8.92 -39.04 0.81
CA MET A 1 9.01 -38.18 2.01
C MET A 1 8.33 -36.84 1.75
N ASN A 2 7.45 -36.39 2.64
CA ASN A 2 6.52 -35.29 2.38
C ASN A 2 7.06 -33.92 2.87
N TYR A 3 8.22 -33.53 2.34
CA TYR A 3 8.92 -32.29 2.71
C TYR A 3 8.05 -31.03 2.56
N ARG A 4 7.19 -31.00 1.53
CA ARG A 4 6.26 -29.89 1.30
C ARG A 4 5.28 -29.71 2.46
N ARG A 5 4.73 -30.79 3.00
CA ARG A 5 3.79 -30.73 4.13
C ARG A 5 4.47 -30.22 5.40
N ILE A 6 5.70 -30.66 5.65
CA ILE A 6 6.51 -30.22 6.81
C ILE A 6 6.84 -28.74 6.68
N ALA A 7 7.28 -28.28 5.50
CA ALA A 7 7.58 -26.88 5.25
C ALA A 7 6.35 -25.97 5.39
N LEU A 8 5.18 -26.40 4.89
CA LEU A 8 3.93 -25.64 5.03
C LEU A 8 3.49 -25.52 6.50
N GLN A 9 3.60 -26.61 7.26
CA GLN A 9 3.27 -26.62 8.68
C GLN A 9 4.22 -25.71 9.48
N GLN A 10 5.51 -25.74 9.16
CA GLN A 10 6.50 -24.85 9.78
C GLN A 10 6.24 -23.37 9.43
N ALA A 11 5.89 -23.08 8.18
CA ALA A 11 5.53 -21.72 7.75
C ALA A 11 4.29 -21.19 8.49
N GLN A 12 3.23 -22.01 8.62
CA GLN A 12 2.03 -21.64 9.38
C GLN A 12 2.36 -21.35 10.85
N ASN A 13 3.14 -22.22 11.50
CA ASN A 13 3.55 -22.03 12.88
C ASN A 13 4.36 -20.74 13.07
N ASN A 14 5.26 -20.43 12.13
CA ASN A 14 6.05 -19.20 12.15
C ASN A 14 5.15 -17.96 12.01
N ILE A 15 4.17 -17.99 11.10
CA ILE A 15 3.21 -16.89 10.92
C ILE A 15 2.43 -16.65 12.20
N ILE A 16 1.86 -17.71 12.79
CA ILE A 16 1.08 -17.61 14.04
C ILE A 16 1.95 -17.05 15.17
N HIS A 17 3.18 -17.55 15.32
CA HIS A 17 4.11 -17.10 16.34
C HIS A 17 4.45 -15.60 16.18
N GLN A 18 4.74 -15.15 14.95
CA GLN A 18 5.03 -13.75 14.67
C GLN A 18 3.82 -12.84 14.89
N GLN A 19 2.62 -13.30 14.55
CA GLN A 19 1.37 -12.58 14.85
C GLN A 19 1.17 -12.40 16.36
N GLN A 20 1.41 -13.45 17.15
CA GLN A 20 1.31 -13.39 18.60
C GLN A 20 2.34 -12.43 19.22
N LEU A 21 3.59 -12.48 18.77
CA LEU A 21 4.64 -11.57 19.23
C LEU A 21 4.29 -10.11 18.90
N THR A 22 3.79 -9.87 17.69
CA THR A 22 3.39 -8.55 17.23
C THR A 22 2.23 -8.00 18.05
N LYS A 23 1.20 -8.81 18.30
CA LYS A 23 0.07 -8.45 19.18
C LYS A 23 0.54 -8.14 20.60
N ARG A 24 1.37 -8.99 21.20
CA ARG A 24 1.94 -8.73 22.54
C ARG A 24 2.71 -7.41 22.60
N ARG A 25 3.49 -7.07 21.56
CA ARG A 25 4.20 -5.78 21.48
C ARG A 25 3.24 -4.60 21.41
N PHE A 26 2.18 -4.69 20.61
CA PHE A 26 1.17 -3.64 20.50
C PHE A 26 0.37 -3.48 21.80
N ASP A 27 0.04 -4.58 22.48
CA ASP A 27 -0.75 -4.55 23.70
C ASP A 27 0.08 -4.12 24.94
N LYS A 28 1.41 -4.35 24.96
CA LYS A 28 2.30 -4.07 26.11
C LYS A 28 2.23 -2.62 26.62
N ASN A 29 1.99 -1.66 25.73
CA ASN A 29 1.89 -0.22 26.06
C ASN A 29 0.52 0.37 25.71
N ARG A 30 -0.50 -0.48 25.51
CA ARG A 30 -1.82 -0.03 25.11
C ARG A 30 -2.56 0.53 26.33
N SER A 31 -2.35 1.81 26.63
CA SER A 31 -3.32 2.54 27.43
C SER A 31 -4.57 2.75 26.59
N HIS A 32 -5.74 2.45 27.17
CA HIS A 32 -7.02 2.86 26.62
C HIS A 32 -7.41 4.15 27.36
N PRO A 33 -7.01 5.33 26.87
CA PRO A 33 -7.47 6.58 27.46
C PRO A 33 -9.00 6.61 27.42
N ASN A 34 -9.62 6.72 28.60
CA ASN A 34 -11.06 6.84 28.72
C ASN A 34 -11.44 8.31 28.56
N PHE A 35 -11.90 8.66 27.36
CA PHE A 35 -12.41 9.99 27.07
C PHE A 35 -13.89 10.10 27.39
N LYS A 36 -14.32 11.29 27.83
CA LYS A 36 -15.70 11.64 28.10
C LYS A 36 -16.25 12.57 27.03
N LEU A 37 -17.58 12.62 26.94
CA LEU A 37 -18.28 13.58 26.09
C LEU A 37 -17.96 15.00 26.60
N GLY A 38 -17.58 15.89 25.68
CA GLY A 38 -17.15 17.24 26.00
C GLY A 38 -15.64 17.41 26.25
N ASP A 39 -14.86 16.33 26.34
CA ASP A 39 -13.41 16.43 26.49
C ASP A 39 -12.78 17.11 25.25
N LEU A 40 -11.76 17.93 25.50
CA LEU A 40 -10.94 18.55 24.48
C LEU A 40 -9.77 17.64 24.12
N VAL A 41 -9.63 17.31 22.84
CA VAL A 41 -8.61 16.42 22.33
C VAL A 41 -7.84 17.06 21.17
N TRP A 42 -6.62 16.59 20.96
CA TRP A 42 -5.78 16.97 19.84
C TRP A 42 -5.77 15.85 18.79
N LEU A 43 -6.10 16.19 17.55
CA LEU A 43 -6.15 15.24 16.44
C LEU A 43 -4.79 15.15 15.76
N LYS A 44 -4.28 13.94 15.55
CA LYS A 44 -3.00 13.73 14.86
C LYS A 44 -3.17 13.94 13.36
N VAL A 45 -2.28 14.75 12.76
CA VAL A 45 -2.29 15.03 11.32
C VAL A 45 -1.41 14.01 10.58
N PHE A 46 -2.03 13.22 9.69
CA PHE A 46 -1.36 12.09 9.01
C PHE A 46 -0.83 12.40 7.60
N LEU A 47 -1.42 13.37 6.89
CA LEU A 47 -1.11 13.65 5.48
C LEU A 47 -0.59 15.08 5.29
N GLY A 48 0.21 15.30 4.25
CA GLY A 48 0.59 16.64 3.77
C GLY A 48 1.55 17.43 4.68
N ARG A 49 2.23 16.79 5.63
CA ARG A 49 3.13 17.49 6.56
C ARG A 49 4.54 17.65 6.02
N THR A 50 5.04 18.88 6.07
CA THR A 50 6.47 19.17 5.95
C THR A 50 7.17 18.88 7.29
N LYS A 51 8.51 18.80 7.29
CA LYS A 51 9.32 18.42 8.46
C LYS A 51 9.04 19.28 9.70
N LEU A 52 8.67 20.54 9.50
CA LEU A 52 8.39 21.53 10.55
C LEU A 52 6.89 21.78 10.80
N ALA A 53 5.99 21.15 10.04
CA ALA A 53 4.56 21.32 10.23
C ALA A 53 4.08 20.68 11.54
N ALA A 54 3.08 21.30 12.18
CA ALA A 54 2.48 20.82 13.43
C ALA A 54 2.00 19.36 13.32
N ARG A 55 2.27 18.55 14.36
CA ARG A 55 1.91 17.12 14.42
C ARG A 55 0.45 16.87 14.75
N TYR A 56 -0.19 17.87 15.35
CA TYR A 56 -1.55 17.78 15.87
C TYR A 56 -2.33 19.05 15.49
N THR A 57 -3.64 18.90 15.32
CA THR A 57 -4.60 19.99 15.12
C THR A 57 -5.65 19.96 16.23
N GLY A 58 -6.18 21.12 16.61
CA GLY A 58 -7.12 21.28 17.71
C GLY A 58 -6.81 22.50 18.60
N PRO A 59 -7.38 22.56 19.81
CA PRO A 59 -8.19 21.52 20.47
C PRO A 59 -9.60 21.35 19.85
N THR A 60 -10.07 20.12 19.73
CA THR A 60 -11.43 19.77 19.24
C THR A 60 -12.23 19.08 20.33
N ARG A 61 -13.56 19.25 20.33
CA ARG A 61 -14.43 18.71 21.37
C ARG A 61 -15.02 17.36 20.95
N ILE A 62 -15.02 16.37 21.83
CA ILE A 62 -15.76 15.11 21.60
C ILE A 62 -17.27 15.37 21.74
N VAL A 63 -18.00 15.17 20.65
CA VAL A 63 -19.47 15.37 20.58
C VAL A 63 -20.22 14.07 20.77
N GLN A 64 -19.64 12.94 20.36
CA GLN A 64 -20.27 11.63 20.48
C GLN A 64 -19.24 10.52 20.65
N ILE A 65 -19.57 9.53 21.46
CA ILE A 65 -18.77 8.31 21.67
C ILE A 65 -19.48 7.16 20.94
N ILE A 66 -18.82 6.56 19.94
CA ILE A 66 -19.33 5.39 19.21
C ILE A 66 -18.85 4.10 19.88
N SER A 67 -17.59 4.07 20.29
CA SER A 67 -16.97 2.94 20.98
C SER A 67 -15.85 3.45 21.92
N PRO A 68 -15.27 2.60 22.79
CA PRO A 68 -14.13 2.98 23.62
C PRO A 68 -12.90 3.51 22.85
N VAL A 69 -12.85 3.32 21.53
CA VAL A 69 -11.75 3.76 20.66
C VAL A 69 -12.22 4.60 19.46
N SER A 70 -13.49 4.99 19.41
CA SER A 70 -14.08 5.69 18.26
C SER A 70 -14.99 6.81 18.72
N PHE A 71 -14.67 8.03 18.30
CA PHE A 71 -15.28 9.27 18.76
C PHE A 71 -15.60 10.16 17.56
N ILE A 72 -16.70 10.90 17.64
CA ILE A 72 -16.99 12.02 16.73
C ILE A 72 -16.61 13.30 17.46
N VAL A 73 -15.89 14.17 16.74
CA VAL A 73 -15.39 15.44 17.26
C VAL A 73 -15.93 16.61 16.44
N GLU A 74 -16.15 17.73 17.11
CA GLU A 74 -16.49 19.00 16.52
C GLU A 74 -15.20 19.76 16.28
N ASP A 75 -14.92 20.08 15.02
CA ASP A 75 -13.74 20.85 14.61
C ASP A 75 -14.19 22.04 13.77
N GLU A 76 -14.10 23.23 14.35
CA GLU A 76 -14.43 24.49 13.69
C GLU A 76 -13.51 24.80 12.50
N ASN A 77 -12.31 24.21 12.44
CA ASN A 77 -11.35 24.40 11.36
C ASN A 77 -11.55 23.43 10.18
N LEU A 78 -12.38 22.39 10.34
CA LEU A 78 -12.64 21.38 9.29
C LEU A 78 -13.68 21.81 8.25
N GLN A 79 -14.19 23.05 8.30
CA GLN A 79 -15.20 23.58 7.36
C GLN A 79 -14.80 23.60 5.87
N ARG A 80 -13.58 23.21 5.49
CA ARG A 80 -13.19 23.07 4.09
C ARG A 80 -12.84 21.62 3.78
N PHE A 81 -13.85 20.76 3.71
CA PHE A 81 -13.74 19.53 2.93
C PHE A 81 -13.51 19.92 1.46
N GLN A 82 -12.25 19.98 1.04
CA GLN A 82 -11.92 19.99 -0.38
C GLN A 82 -11.95 18.56 -0.87
N TYR A 83 -13.01 18.22 -1.60
CA TYR A 83 -13.14 16.92 -2.26
C TYR A 83 -12.30 16.92 -3.53
N TYR A 84 -11.23 16.12 -3.53
CA TYR A 84 -10.40 15.90 -4.70
C TYR A 84 -10.82 14.59 -5.37
N LYS A 85 -11.13 14.66 -6.67
CA LYS A 85 -11.36 13.48 -7.50
C LYS A 85 -10.06 13.11 -8.20
N GLN A 86 -9.53 11.93 -7.89
CA GLN A 86 -8.45 11.37 -8.68
C GLN A 86 -8.98 11.00 -10.07
N THR A 87 -8.48 11.67 -11.10
CA THR A 87 -8.88 11.44 -12.50
C THR A 87 -8.01 10.41 -13.20
N ARG A 88 -6.83 10.08 -12.64
CA ARG A 88 -5.88 9.09 -13.18
C ARG A 88 -5.24 8.26 -12.07
N GLY A 89 -5.14 6.96 -12.30
CA GLY A 89 -4.68 5.98 -11.31
C GLY A 89 -5.75 5.65 -10.26
N GLY A 90 -5.51 4.62 -9.46
CA GLY A 90 -6.35 4.30 -8.31
C GLY A 90 -5.86 4.96 -7.02
N ALA A 91 -6.71 4.94 -6.00
CA ALA A 91 -6.37 5.46 -4.67
C ALA A 91 -5.24 4.64 -4.05
N MET A 92 -4.03 5.20 -4.02
CA MET A 92 -2.86 4.56 -3.42
C MET A 92 -3.13 4.26 -1.94
N ALA A 93 -2.80 3.05 -1.48
CA ALA A 93 -3.16 2.44 -0.19
C ALA A 93 -4.57 1.81 -0.07
N SER A 94 -5.42 1.87 -1.10
CA SER A 94 -6.61 1.02 -1.16
C SER A 94 -6.22 -0.42 -1.50
N ALA A 95 -6.65 -1.38 -0.68
CA ALA A 95 -6.45 -2.82 -0.93
C ALA A 95 -7.04 -3.23 -2.29
N PHE A 96 -8.15 -2.61 -2.69
CA PHE A 96 -8.78 -2.85 -3.98
C PHE A 96 -7.94 -2.31 -5.15
N THR A 97 -7.37 -1.11 -5.00
CA THR A 97 -6.48 -0.53 -6.00
C THR A 97 -5.22 -1.37 -6.21
N GLN A 98 -4.69 -1.98 -5.15
CA GLN A 98 -3.52 -2.85 -5.26
C GLN A 98 -3.81 -4.11 -6.10
N VAL A 99 -4.99 -4.72 -5.92
CA VAL A 99 -5.41 -5.89 -6.71
C VAL A 99 -5.64 -5.49 -8.17
N LEU A 100 -6.36 -4.39 -8.42
CA LEU A 100 -6.61 -3.91 -9.78
C LEU A 100 -5.32 -3.51 -10.51
N GLY A 101 -4.40 -2.84 -9.83
CA GLY A 101 -3.08 -2.52 -10.38
C GLY A 101 -2.31 -3.76 -10.78
N ASN A 102 -2.34 -4.82 -9.95
CA ASN A 102 -1.70 -6.10 -10.26
C ASN A 102 -2.30 -6.81 -11.48
N ILE A 103 -3.62 -6.75 -11.66
CA ILE A 103 -4.32 -7.33 -12.81
C ILE A 103 -3.98 -6.55 -14.08
N TYR A 104 -4.16 -5.23 -14.05
CA TYR A 104 -3.85 -4.35 -15.19
C TYR A 104 -2.38 -4.51 -15.63
N ARG A 105 -1.45 -4.55 -14.67
CA ARG A 105 -0.03 -4.77 -14.95
C ARG A 105 0.21 -6.17 -15.57
N TYR A 106 -0.43 -7.21 -15.03
CA TYR A 106 -0.29 -8.57 -15.55
C TYR A 106 -0.76 -8.68 -17.00
N GLU A 107 -1.88 -8.05 -17.36
CA GLU A 107 -2.39 -8.00 -18.73
C GLU A 107 -1.43 -7.26 -19.66
N TRP A 108 -0.89 -6.12 -19.22
CA TRP A 108 0.06 -5.33 -20.01
C TRP A 108 1.38 -6.09 -20.28
N GLU A 109 1.86 -6.86 -19.29
CA GLU A 109 3.14 -7.59 -19.31
C GLU A 109 3.11 -8.88 -20.15
N GLN A 110 1.94 -9.35 -20.63
CA GLN A 110 1.82 -10.65 -21.29
C GLN A 110 2.76 -10.81 -22.50
N ASP A 111 2.96 -9.77 -23.28
CA ASP A 111 3.83 -9.82 -24.46
C ASP A 111 5.30 -9.99 -24.06
N PHE A 112 5.73 -9.28 -23.00
CA PHE A 112 7.07 -9.39 -22.43
C PHE A 112 7.33 -10.77 -21.83
N ILE A 113 6.34 -11.32 -21.12
CA ILE A 113 6.42 -12.66 -20.53
C ILE A 113 6.58 -13.73 -21.61
N LYS A 114 5.75 -13.68 -22.66
CA LYS A 114 5.83 -14.62 -23.79
C LYS A 114 7.18 -14.53 -24.51
N HIS A 115 7.66 -13.32 -24.73
CA HIS A 115 8.94 -13.07 -25.37
C HIS A 115 10.12 -13.61 -24.55
N HIS A 116 10.15 -13.34 -23.24
CA HIS A 116 11.21 -13.81 -22.36
C HIS A 116 11.20 -15.33 -22.17
N GLN A 117 10.02 -15.96 -22.11
CA GLN A 117 9.88 -17.42 -22.07
C GLN A 117 10.50 -18.07 -23.31
N LYS A 118 10.34 -17.46 -24.49
CA LYS A 118 10.93 -17.94 -25.74
C LYS A 118 12.47 -17.85 -25.76
N HIS A 119 13.04 -16.93 -24.99
CA HIS A 119 14.48 -16.64 -24.96
C HIS A 119 15.19 -17.12 -23.67
N ASN A 120 14.56 -17.98 -22.87
CA ASN A 120 15.07 -18.49 -21.59
C ASN A 120 15.47 -17.39 -20.58
N GLY A 121 14.82 -16.23 -20.64
CA GLY A 121 15.04 -15.13 -19.69
C GLY A 121 14.32 -15.35 -18.37
N ILE A 122 14.93 -14.91 -17.27
CA ILE A 122 14.28 -14.84 -15.95
C ILE A 122 13.54 -13.51 -15.85
N ASN A 123 12.27 -13.54 -15.46
CA ASN A 123 11.43 -12.38 -15.17
C ASN A 123 10.98 -12.42 -13.70
N GLY A 124 11.18 -11.33 -12.97
CA GLY A 124 10.69 -11.11 -11.61
C GLY A 124 9.86 -9.83 -11.54
N ARG A 125 8.71 -9.90 -10.87
CA ARG A 125 7.77 -8.78 -10.75
C ARG A 125 7.59 -8.33 -9.30
N TYR A 126 7.68 -7.02 -9.11
CA TYR A 126 7.18 -6.26 -7.97
C TYR A 126 6.05 -5.33 -8.43
N ILE A 127 5.23 -4.83 -7.50
CA ILE A 127 4.04 -4.02 -7.80
C ILE A 127 4.38 -2.79 -8.66
N ASP A 128 5.53 -2.16 -8.40
CA ASP A 128 5.97 -0.95 -9.10
C ASP A 128 7.21 -1.18 -10.00
N GLY A 129 7.67 -2.42 -10.14
CA GLY A 129 8.95 -2.70 -10.80
C GLY A 129 9.03 -4.07 -11.44
N ILE A 130 9.71 -4.16 -12.57
CA ILE A 130 9.98 -5.41 -13.27
C ILE A 130 11.50 -5.58 -13.31
N PHE A 131 11.98 -6.76 -12.96
CA PHE A 131 13.36 -7.18 -13.13
C PHE A 131 13.41 -8.27 -14.19
N MET A 132 14.24 -8.10 -15.21
CA MET A 132 14.37 -9.08 -16.29
C MET A 132 15.84 -9.33 -16.59
N THR A 133 16.15 -10.57 -16.96
CA THR A 133 17.44 -10.96 -17.53
C THR A 133 17.20 -11.29 -19.00
N THR A 134 18.07 -10.78 -19.87
CA THR A 134 17.94 -10.95 -21.31
C THR A 134 19.29 -11.23 -21.95
N ASN A 135 19.26 -12.02 -23.03
CA ASN A 135 20.41 -12.26 -23.91
C ASN A 135 20.42 -11.29 -25.10
N HIS A 136 19.54 -10.27 -25.10
CA HIS A 136 19.46 -9.28 -26.16
C HIS A 136 20.67 -8.35 -26.18
N THR A 137 21.00 -7.90 -27.38
CA THR A 137 21.91 -6.79 -27.60
C THR A 137 21.27 -5.48 -27.15
N ILE A 138 22.09 -4.47 -26.87
CA ILE A 138 21.62 -3.14 -26.46
C ILE A 138 20.66 -2.51 -27.50
N GLY A 139 20.84 -2.81 -28.79
CA GLY A 139 19.96 -2.33 -29.85
C GLY A 139 18.54 -2.89 -29.75
N GLU A 140 18.43 -4.20 -29.59
CA GLU A 140 17.14 -4.89 -29.43
C GLU A 140 16.41 -4.44 -28.15
N ILE A 141 17.15 -4.21 -27.06
CA ILE A 141 16.60 -3.68 -25.80
C ILE A 141 15.97 -2.29 -26.02
N LYS A 142 16.63 -1.43 -26.80
CA LYS A 142 16.09 -0.08 -27.10
C LYS A 142 14.81 -0.15 -27.93
N GLU A 143 14.76 -1.03 -28.93
CA GLU A 143 13.55 -1.23 -29.73
C GLU A 143 12.37 -1.79 -28.92
N GLU A 144 12.64 -2.65 -27.93
CA GLU A 144 11.62 -3.12 -27.01
C GLU A 144 11.13 -2.04 -26.05
N LEU A 145 12.03 -1.21 -25.54
CA LEU A 145 11.69 -0.06 -24.70
C LEU A 145 10.83 0.95 -25.46
N GLU A 146 11.17 1.26 -26.71
CA GLU A 146 10.34 2.15 -27.54
C GLU A 146 8.95 1.55 -27.81
N ARG A 147 8.88 0.24 -28.10
CA ARG A 147 7.59 -0.45 -28.22
C ARG A 147 6.77 -0.38 -26.93
N ALA A 148 7.41 -0.54 -25.77
CA ALA A 148 6.76 -0.41 -24.46
C ALA A 148 6.20 1.00 -24.23
N ASN A 149 7.02 2.02 -24.50
CA ASN A 149 6.69 3.43 -24.32
C ASN A 149 5.55 3.91 -25.23
N ASN A 150 5.36 3.25 -26.37
CA ASN A 150 4.27 3.55 -27.30
C ASN A 150 2.98 2.76 -27.01
N LYS A 151 3.02 1.74 -26.15
CA LYS A 151 1.88 0.85 -25.87
C LYS A 151 0.81 1.51 -24.98
N ASP A 152 1.21 2.36 -24.04
CA ASP A 152 0.28 3.13 -23.21
C ASP A 152 0.90 4.46 -22.79
N ILE A 153 0.12 5.53 -22.95
CA ILE A 153 0.52 6.91 -22.63
C ILE A 153 0.77 7.10 -21.13
N ASN A 154 0.20 6.23 -20.28
CA ASN A 154 0.35 6.25 -18.84
C ASN A 154 1.59 5.47 -18.34
N SER A 155 2.29 4.77 -19.26
CA SER A 155 3.33 3.79 -18.93
C SER A 155 4.70 4.15 -19.50
N LYS A 156 4.93 5.41 -19.88
CA LYS A 156 6.24 5.86 -20.36
C LYS A 156 7.30 5.63 -19.27
N ILE A 157 8.25 4.76 -19.59
CA ILE A 157 9.47 4.46 -18.84
C ILE A 157 10.55 5.46 -19.23
#